data_AF-A0A4Q1C865-F1
#
_entry.id   AF-A0A4Q1C865-F1
#
_cell.length_a   1.000
_cell.length_b   1.000
_cell.length_c   1.000
_cell.angle_alpha   90.00
_cell.angle_beta   90.00
_cell.angle_gamma   90.00
#
_symmetry.space_group_name_H-M   'P 1'
#
loop_
_entity.id
_entity.type
_entity.pdbx_description
1 polymer ?
#
loop_
_entity_poly.entity_id
_entity_poly.type
_entity_poly.pdbx_seq_one_letter_code
_entity_poly.pdbx_strand_id
1 'polypeptide(L)' 'MKPSPPKPAEPRPGLYRHYKDNPYRVHHLALHTETNEWMVVYEALYGAGGMFVRPAAMFVETVEVGGKRIPRFARVGD' A
#
# COMPACT_ATOMS: atom_id res chain seq x y z
N MET A 1 8.21 -2.80 26.58
CA MET A 1 7.87 -2.48 25.17
C MET A 1 7.55 -3.79 24.48
N LYS A 2 6.40 -3.94 23.79
CA LYS A 2 6.12 -5.17 23.03
C LYS A 2 7.13 -5.27 21.88
N PRO A 3 7.66 -6.45 21.54
CA PRO A 3 8.53 -6.58 20.38
C PRO A 3 7.75 -6.21 19.11
N SER A 4 8.39 -5.43 18.24
CA SER A 4 7.84 -5.08 16.94
C SER A 4 7.89 -6.29 15.99
N PRO A 5 6.86 -6.52 15.16
CA PRO A 5 6.91 -7.56 14.15
C PRO A 5 7.98 -7.24 13.10
N PRO A 6 8.51 -8.25 12.42
CA PRO A 6 9.46 -8.04 11.32
C PRO A 6 8.83 -7.19 10.23
N LYS A 7 9.64 -6.31 9.62
CA LYS A 7 9.21 -5.46 8.50
C LYS A 7 8.86 -6.33 7.27
N PRO A 8 7.69 -6.12 6.64
CA PRO A 8 7.34 -6.84 5.42
C PRO A 8 8.22 -6.38 4.26
N ALA A 9 8.49 -7.28 3.32
CA ALA A 9 9.27 -6.98 2.12
C ALA A 9 8.49 -6.15 1.08
N GLU A 10 7.16 -6.22 1.11
CA GLU A 10 6.26 -5.51 0.19
C GLU A 10 5.18 -4.72 0.97
N PRO A 11 4.64 -3.62 0.40
CA PRO A 11 5.09 -3.02 -0.86
C PRO A 11 6.44 -2.31 -0.73
N ARG A 12 7.28 -2.44 -1.76
CA ARG A 12 8.48 -1.61 -1.92
C ARG A 12 8.12 -0.19 -2.35
N PRO A 13 8.98 0.81 -2.11
CA PRO A 13 8.82 2.13 -2.72
C PRO A 13 8.74 2.04 -4.25
N GLY A 14 7.99 2.97 -4.85
CA GLY A 14 7.82 3.06 -6.30
C GLY A 14 6.40 3.42 -6.72
N LEU A 15 6.15 3.32 -8.02
CA LEU A 15 4.85 3.62 -8.63
C LEU A 15 3.91 2.42 -8.60
N TYR A 16 2.67 2.68 -8.19
CA TYR A 16 1.61 1.70 -8.10
C TYR A 16 0.35 2.19 -8.82
N ARG A 17 -0.44 1.24 -9.33
CA ARG A 17 -1.75 1.46 -9.94
C ARG A 17 -2.80 0.75 -9.09
N HIS A 18 -3.79 1.48 -8.60
CA HIS A 18 -4.95 0.84 -7.97
C HIS A 18 -5.78 0.14 -9.05
N TYR A 19 -6.52 -0.92 -8.71
CA TYR A 19 -7.39 -1.62 -9.67
C TYR A 19 -8.48 -0.74 -10.31
N LYS A 20 -8.67 0.49 -9.81
CA LYS A 20 -9.54 1.53 -10.39
C LYS A 20 -8.75 2.57 -11.22
N ASP A 21 -7.61 2.16 -11.77
CA ASP A 21 -6.71 2.93 -12.65
C ASP A 21 -6.07 4.22 -12.10
N ASN A 22 -6.35 4.60 -10.86
CA ASN A 22 -5.67 5.74 -10.25
C ASN A 22 -4.19 5.45 -9.92
N PRO A 23 -3.26 6.37 -10.29
CA PRO A 23 -1.84 6.24 -9.98
C PRO A 23 -1.51 6.69 -8.55
N TYR A 24 -0.58 5.97 -7.92
CA TYR A 24 -0.07 6.26 -6.58
C TYR A 24 1.46 6.06 -6.53
N ARG A 25 2.12 6.71 -5.57
CA ARG A 25 3.52 6.43 -5.21
C ARG A 25 3.59 5.90 -3.78
N VAL A 26 4.22 4.75 -3.59
CA VAL A 26 4.59 4.26 -2.26
C VAL A 26 5.92 4.89 -1.88
N HIS A 27 5.95 5.52 -0.70
CA HIS A 27 7.15 6.15 -0.16
C HIS A 27 7.83 5.24 0.87
N HIS A 28 7.07 4.81 1.89
CA HIS A 28 7.63 4.09 3.03
C HIS A 28 6.68 3.05 3.60
N LEU A 29 7.26 2.15 4.38
CA LEU A 29 6.56 1.34 5.36
C LEU A 29 6.80 1.91 6.75
N ALA A 30 5.73 2.09 7.53
CA ALA A 30 5.76 2.59 8.90
C ALA A 30 5.10 1.58 9.84
N LEU A 31 5.58 1.50 11.08
CA LEU A 31 4.95 0.67 12.11
C LEU A 31 3.97 1.52 12.93
N HIS A 32 2.72 1.09 13.01
CA HIS A 32 1.71 1.74 13.83
C HIS A 32 1.90 1.34 15.30
N THR A 33 2.21 2.29 16.17
CA THR A 33 2.69 2.02 17.54
C THR A 33 1.64 1.41 18.47
N GLU A 34 0.36 1.69 18.23
CA GLU A 34 -0.77 1.36 19.08
C GLU A 34 -1.32 -0.02 18.74
N THR A 35 -1.29 -0.40 17.46
CA THR A 35 -1.76 -1.70 16.97
C THR A 35 -0.64 -2.67 16.62
N ASN A 36 0.60 -2.18 16.52
CA ASN A 36 1.77 -2.94 16.07
C ASN A 36 1.63 -3.47 14.63
N GLU A 37 0.86 -2.79 13.79
CA GLU A 37 0.64 -3.16 12.39
C GLU A 37 1.56 -2.38 11.44
N TRP A 38 2.03 -3.03 10.38
CA TRP A 38 2.75 -2.34 9.32
C TRP A 38 1.79 -1.60 8.40
N MET A 39 2.13 -0.35 8.12
CA MET A 39 1.37 0.60 7.32
C MET A 39 2.19 1.02 6.10
N VAL A 40 1.52 1.24 4.98
CA VAL A 40 2.08 1.85 3.77
C VAL A 40 1.80 3.34 3.83
N VAL A 41 2.85 4.15 3.69
CA VAL A 41 2.76 5.60 3.49
C VAL A 41 2.86 5.85 1.99
N TYR A 42 1.80 6.38 1.39
CA TYR A 42 1.68 6.51 -0.06
C TYR A 42 0.93 7.79 -0.46
N GLU A 43 1.16 8.22 -1.68
CA GLU A 43 0.67 9.47 -2.24
C GLU A 43 -0.25 9.21 -3.44
N ALA A 44 -1.39 9.89 -3.50
CA ALA A 44 -2.19 9.95 -4.72
C ALA A 44 -1.55 10.89 -5.74
N LEU A 45 -1.39 10.42 -6.98
CA LEU A 45 -0.82 11.19 -8.08
C LEU A 45 -1.90 11.71 -9.06
N TYR A 46 -3.10 11.95 -8.55
CA TYR A 46 -4.26 12.40 -9.33
C TYR A 46 -5.10 13.40 -8.53
N GLY A 47 -5.93 14.18 -9.22
CA GLY A 47 -6.75 15.22 -8.59
C GLY A 47 -5.87 16.25 -7.86
N ALA A 48 -6.25 16.62 -6.65
CA ALA A 48 -5.43 17.48 -5.77
C ALA A 48 -4.25 16.73 -5.11
N GLY A 49 -4.09 15.43 -5.36
CA GLY A 49 -3.13 14.57 -4.69
C GLY A 49 -3.50 14.27 -3.23
N GLY A 50 -2.50 13.90 -2.43
CA GLY A 50 -2.64 13.71 -0.98
C GLY A 50 -1.83 12.53 -0.43
N MET A 51 -1.41 12.66 0.83
CA MET A 51 -0.69 11.61 1.56
C MET A 51 -1.66 10.76 2.37
N PHE A 52 -1.54 9.44 2.25
CA PHE A 52 -2.40 8.47 2.89
C PHE A 52 -1.60 7.39 3.59
N VAL A 53 -2.25 6.75 4.56
CA VAL A 53 -1.76 5.55 5.24
C VAL A 53 -2.77 4.43 5.16
N ARG A 54 -2.29 3.19 5.01
CA ARG A 54 -3.14 1.99 4.98
C ARG A 54 -2.38 0.78 5.51
N PRO A 55 -3.03 -0.21 6.16
CA PRO A 55 -2.36 -1.45 6.53
C PRO A 55 -1.69 -2.12 5.32
N ALA A 56 -0.44 -2.55 5.47
CA ALA A 56 0.35 -3.20 4.43
C ALA A 56 -0.33 -4.47 3.92
N ALA A 57 -0.91 -5.27 4.82
CA ALA A 57 -1.67 -6.47 4.48
C ALA A 57 -2.85 -6.17 3.53
N MET A 58 -3.57 -5.05 3.75
CA MET A 58 -4.67 -4.63 2.87
C MET A 58 -4.16 -4.05 1.55
N PHE A 59 -2.99 -3.41 1.56
CA PHE A 59 -2.42 -2.80 0.36
C PHE A 59 -1.98 -3.86 -0.66
N VAL A 60 -1.32 -4.93 -0.20
CA VAL A 60 -0.84 -6.03 -1.06
C VAL A 60 -1.91 -7.09 -1.36
N GLU A 61 -3.12 -6.90 -0.85
CA GLU A 61 -4.22 -7.84 -1.01
C GLU A 61 -4.63 -8.01 -2.48
N THR A 62 -5.12 -9.20 -2.82
CA THR A 62 -5.82 -9.47 -4.08
C THR A 62 -7.33 -9.29 -3.90
N VAL A 63 -7.97 -8.55 -4.79
CA VAL A 63 -9.42 -8.31 -4.80
C VAL A 63 -10.09 -9.03 -5.97
N GLU A 64 -11.38 -9.28 -5.85
CA GLU A 64 -12.20 -9.82 -6.95
C GLU A 64 -12.92 -8.67 -7.67
N VAL A 65 -12.67 -8.52 -8.97
CA VAL A 65 -13.29 -7.51 -9.86
C VAL A 65 -13.76 -8.22 -11.12
N GLY A 66 -15.08 -8.24 -11.37
CA GLY A 66 -15.66 -8.89 -12.55
C GLY A 66 -15.31 -10.38 -12.67
N GLY A 67 -15.32 -11.11 -11.55
CA GLY A 67 -14.97 -12.54 -11.49
C GLY A 67 -13.47 -12.85 -11.64
N LYS A 68 -12.60 -11.84 -11.68
CA LYS A 68 -11.15 -12.00 -11.75
C LYS A 68 -10.49 -11.55 -10.45
N ARG A 69 -9.51 -12.33 -9.99
CA ARG A 69 -8.65 -11.99 -8.86
C ARG A 69 -7.45 -11.17 -9.34
N ILE A 70 -7.34 -9.92 -8.89
CA ILE A 70 -6.27 -8.98 -9.26
C ILE A 70 -5.70 -8.25 -8.04
N PRO A 71 -4.42 -7.81 -8.06
CA PRO A 71 -3.86 -7.01 -6.97
C PRO A 71 -4.68 -5.73 -6.74
N ARG A 72 -4.93 -5.38 -5.48
CA ARG A 72 -5.57 -4.10 -5.12
C ARG A 72 -4.73 -2.93 -5.63
N PHE A 73 -3.42 -3.02 -5.44
CA PHE A 73 -2.42 -2.11 -5.99
C PHE A 73 -1.34 -2.94 -6.71
N ALA A 74 -1.17 -2.72 -8.01
CA ALA A 74 -0.13 -3.35 -8.81
C ALA A 74 1.07 -2.39 -8.96
N ARG A 75 2.29 -2.87 -8.74
CA ARG A 75 3.51 -2.10 -9.00
C ARG A 75 3.69 -1.92 -10.51
N VAL A 76 4.00 -0.71 -10.96
CA VAL A 76 4.14 -0.36 -12.39
C VAL A 76 5.46 0.33 -12.72
N GLY A 77 6.27 0.68 -11.72
CA GLY A 77 7.56 1.32 -11.94
C GLY A 77 8.20 1.83 -10.64
N ASP A 78 9.25 2.63 -10.81
CA ASP A 78 9.93 3.40 -9.77
C ASP A 78 9.69 4.90 -9.97
#